data_AF-A0A6H2DJ67-F1
#
_entry.id   AF-A0A6H2DJ67-F1
#
_cell.length_a   1.000
_cell.length_b   1.000
_cell.length_c   1.000
_cell.angle_alpha   90.00
_cell.angle_beta   90.00
_cell.angle_gamma   90.00
#
_symmetry.space_group_name_H-M   'P 1'
#
loop_
_entity.id
_entity.type
_entity.pdbx_description
1 polymer ?
#
loop_
_entity_poly.entity_id
_entity_poly.type
_entity_poly.pdbx_seq_one_letter_code
_entity_poly.pdbx_strand_id
1 'polypeptide(L)'
;MNEILLFLAACLAVATLLIHSIVGENRLITPLVKSNDGVMQADLAKQVIRFAWHFTSLLGLIAVYILFDAAQRFETADKMLLAITGGVFLLSGVYDAVVTKGRHIGWPFLFAIGILTIIAII
;
A
#
# COMPACT_ATOMS: atom_id res chain seq x y z
N MET A 1 20.27 -2.73 -10.67
CA MET A 1 19.73 -1.78 -11.67
C MET A 1 18.83 -2.52 -12.65
N ASN A 2 17.53 -2.69 -12.33
CA ASN A 2 16.61 -3.55 -13.09
C ASN A 2 15.19 -2.98 -13.10
N GLU A 3 14.74 -2.53 -14.27
CA GLU A 3 13.41 -1.96 -14.53
C GLU A 3 12.26 -2.96 -14.37
N ILE A 4 12.51 -4.26 -14.61
CA ILE A 4 11.50 -5.32 -14.44
C ILE A 4 11.06 -5.40 -12.99
N LEU A 5 11.99 -5.23 -12.03
CA LEU A 5 11.66 -5.22 -10.61
C LEU A 5 10.74 -4.05 -10.23
N LEU A 6 10.92 -2.88 -10.86
CA LEU A 6 10.05 -1.73 -10.65
C LEU A 6 8.66 -1.94 -11.28
N PHE A 7 8.56 -2.56 -12.46
CA PHE A 7 7.27 -2.95 -13.02
C PHE A 7 6.55 -3.95 -12.11
N LEU A 8 7.24 -4.96 -11.59
CA LEU A 8 6.68 -5.91 -10.63
C LEU A 8 6.22 -5.21 -9.35
N ALA A 9 7.02 -4.29 -8.81
CA ALA A 9 6.67 -3.50 -7.64
C ALA A 9 5.41 -2.63 -7.89
N ALA A 10 5.31 -1.98 -9.06
CA ALA A 10 4.16 -1.18 -9.45
C ALA A 10 2.88 -2.04 -9.58
N CYS A 11 2.96 -3.19 -10.26
CA CYS A 11 1.85 -4.14 -10.38
C CYS A 11 1.40 -4.68 -9.01
N LEU A 12 2.35 -5.01 -8.14
CA LEU A 12 2.07 -5.48 -6.79
C LEU A 12 1.44 -4.39 -5.92
N ALA A 13 1.89 -3.14 -6.07
CA ALA A 13 1.28 -1.98 -5.44
C ALA A 13 -0.17 -1.80 -5.92
N VAL A 14 -0.45 -1.84 -7.22
CA VAL A 14 -1.83 -1.79 -7.74
C VAL A 14 -2.70 -2.89 -7.14
N ALA A 15 -2.22 -4.14 -7.14
CA ALA A 15 -2.96 -5.24 -6.54
C ALA A 15 -3.23 -5.01 -5.05
N THR A 16 -2.24 -4.50 -4.31
CA THR A 16 -2.37 -4.19 -2.88
C THR A 16 -3.42 -3.12 -2.62
N LEU A 17 -3.44 -2.04 -3.41
CA LEU A 17 -4.42 -0.96 -3.28
C LEU A 17 -5.84 -1.43 -3.62
N LEU A 18 -5.99 -2.28 -4.64
CA LEU A 18 -7.29 -2.89 -4.98
C LEU A 18 -7.78 -3.82 -3.88
N ILE A 19 -6.91 -4.69 -3.34
CA ILE A 19 -7.25 -5.60 -2.24
C ILE A 19 -7.61 -4.79 -0.99
N HIS A 20 -6.78 -3.82 -0.59
CA HIS A 20 -7.04 -2.93 0.54
C HIS A 20 -8.41 -2.25 0.39
N SER A 21 -8.64 -1.56 -0.73
CA SER A 21 -9.85 -0.79 -0.95
C SER A 21 -11.10 -1.68 -1.03
N ILE A 22 -11.09 -2.72 -1.88
CA ILE A 22 -12.29 -3.51 -2.20
C ILE A 22 -12.51 -4.64 -1.19
N VAL A 23 -11.50 -5.49 -0.98
CA VAL A 23 -11.64 -6.65 -0.10
C VAL A 23 -11.72 -6.17 1.35
N GLY A 24 -10.94 -5.16 1.71
CA GLY A 24 -10.98 -4.56 3.04
C GLY A 24 -12.28 -3.84 3.36
N GLU A 25 -12.88 -3.11 2.40
CA GLU A 25 -14.21 -2.51 2.61
C GLU A 25 -15.24 -3.60 2.93
N ASN A 26 -15.25 -4.68 2.15
CA ASN A 26 -16.23 -5.74 2.31
C ASN A 26 -16.02 -6.58 3.59
N ARG A 27 -14.77 -6.86 3.96
CA ARG A 27 -14.44 -7.80 5.06
C ARG A 27 -14.18 -7.13 6.40
N LEU A 28 -13.83 -5.85 6.43
CA LEU A 28 -13.49 -5.13 7.66
C LEU A 28 -14.38 -3.90 7.86
N ILE A 29 -14.38 -2.95 6.93
CA ILE A 29 -15.01 -1.65 7.15
C ILE A 29 -16.53 -1.73 7.14
N THR A 30 -17.13 -2.44 6.19
CA THR A 30 -18.58 -2.62 6.15
C THR A 30 -19.11 -3.33 7.40
N PRO A 31 -18.54 -4.46 7.88
CA PRO A 31 -18.90 -5.05 9.16
C PRO A 31 -18.72 -4.08 10.35
N LEU A 32 -17.59 -3.36 10.40
CA LEU A 32 -17.32 -2.37 11.45
C LEU A 32 -18.39 -1.27 11.48
N VAL A 33 -18.71 -0.67 10.34
CA VAL A 33 -19.75 0.37 10.27
C VAL A 33 -21.13 -0.20 10.59
N LYS A 34 -21.44 -1.41 10.12
CA LYS A 34 -22.74 -2.07 10.36
C LYS A 34 -22.93 -2.51 11.81
N SER A 35 -21.86 -2.69 12.58
CA SER A 35 -21.95 -2.97 14.03
C SER A 35 -22.76 -1.90 14.76
N ASN A 36 -22.67 -0.63 14.28
CA ASN A 36 -23.31 0.52 14.90
C ASN A 36 -22.95 0.67 16.39
N ASP A 37 -21.77 0.19 16.79
CA ASP A 37 -21.27 0.24 18.15
C ASP A 37 -20.43 1.49 18.41
N GLY A 38 -20.60 2.09 19.59
CA GLY A 38 -19.82 3.26 20.02
C GLY A 38 -19.90 4.43 19.03
N VAL A 39 -18.73 4.92 18.59
CA VAL A 39 -18.63 6.04 17.64
C VAL A 39 -19.29 5.75 16.28
N MET A 40 -19.48 4.48 15.92
CA MET A 40 -20.14 4.11 14.66
C MET A 40 -21.65 4.35 14.69
N GLN A 41 -22.24 4.83 15.79
CA GLN A 41 -23.62 5.32 15.79
C GLN A 41 -23.80 6.62 15.01
N ALA A 42 -22.74 7.45 14.91
CA ALA A 42 -22.78 8.72 14.21
C ALA A 42 -22.50 8.54 12.72
N ASP A 43 -23.40 9.02 11.85
CA ASP A 43 -23.25 8.90 10.40
C ASP A 43 -21.99 9.58 9.87
N LEU A 44 -21.57 10.69 10.49
CA LEU A 44 -20.30 11.34 10.15
C LEU A 44 -19.10 10.39 10.35
N ALA A 45 -19.06 9.66 11.47
CA ALA A 45 -17.96 8.72 11.74
C ALA A 45 -17.93 7.58 10.72
N LYS A 46 -19.11 7.07 10.32
CA LYS A 46 -19.24 6.07 9.26
C LYS A 46 -18.69 6.55 7.91
N GLN A 47 -18.90 7.83 7.59
CA GLN A 47 -18.41 8.41 6.33
C GLN A 47 -16.91 8.69 6.41
N VAL A 48 -16.42 9.26 7.52
CA VAL A 48 -15.00 9.57 7.71
C VAL A 48 -14.15 8.30 7.67
N ILE A 49 -14.59 7.20 8.30
CA ILE A 49 -13.79 5.96 8.29
C ILE A 49 -13.71 5.33 6.90
N ARG A 50 -14.80 5.32 6.13
CA ARG A 50 -14.80 4.87 4.72
C ARG A 50 -13.95 5.76 3.84
N PHE A 51 -14.06 7.07 4.01
CA PHE A 51 -13.24 8.02 3.29
C PHE A 51 -11.76 7.77 3.57
N ALA A 52 -11.34 7.71 4.83
CA ALA A 52 -9.95 7.45 5.21
C ALA A 52 -9.44 6.11 4.64
N TRP A 53 -10.30 5.07 4.64
CA TRP A 53 -9.97 3.77 4.10
C TRP A 53 -9.64 3.81 2.61
N HIS A 54 -10.52 4.39 1.78
CA HIS A 54 -10.33 4.48 0.33
C HIS A 54 -9.30 5.56 -0.06
N PHE A 55 -9.23 6.66 0.69
CA PHE A 55 -8.29 7.74 0.44
C PHE A 55 -6.84 7.26 0.56
N THR A 56 -6.56 6.34 1.49
CA THR A 56 -5.25 5.70 1.59
C THR A 56 -4.87 4.96 0.29
N SER A 57 -5.82 4.29 -0.35
CA SER A 57 -5.57 3.64 -1.65
C SER A 57 -5.35 4.64 -2.78
N LEU A 58 -6.09 5.75 -2.77
CA LEU A 58 -5.94 6.83 -3.74
C LEU A 58 -4.56 7.49 -3.62
N LEU A 59 -4.11 7.78 -2.39
CA LEU A 59 -2.75 8.26 -2.14
C LEU A 59 -1.69 7.26 -2.59
N GLY A 60 -1.93 5.95 -2.40
CA GLY A 60 -1.03 4.90 -2.89
C GLY A 60 -0.86 4.86 -4.42
N LEU A 61 -1.81 5.39 -5.21
CA LEU A 61 -1.64 5.51 -6.65
C LEU A 61 -0.48 6.45 -7.03
N ILE A 62 -0.12 7.39 -6.15
CA ILE A 62 1.09 8.21 -6.33
C ILE A 62 2.33 7.32 -6.35
N ALA A 63 2.43 6.36 -5.43
CA ALA A 63 3.55 5.42 -5.42
C ALA A 63 3.54 4.49 -6.64
N VAL A 64 2.36 4.03 -7.09
CA VAL A 64 2.24 3.27 -8.34
C VAL A 64 2.81 4.07 -9.50
N TYR A 65 2.43 5.35 -9.62
CA TYR A 65 2.93 6.23 -10.67
C TYR A 65 4.45 6.41 -10.59
N ILE A 66 5.00 6.68 -9.40
CA ILE A 66 6.45 6.81 -9.19
C ILE A 66 7.18 5.55 -9.66
N LEU A 67 6.73 4.36 -9.24
CA LEU A 67 7.38 3.10 -9.60
C LEU A 67 7.27 2.80 -11.10
N PHE A 68 6.11 3.07 -11.69
CA PHE A 68 5.86 2.82 -13.11
C PHE A 68 6.63 3.79 -14.01
N ASP A 69 6.65 5.09 -13.70
CA ASP A 69 7.40 6.10 -14.46
C ASP A 69 8.91 5.83 -14.36
N ALA A 70 9.41 5.51 -13.16
CA ALA A 70 10.80 5.10 -12.96
C ALA A 70 11.16 3.83 -13.74
N ALA A 71 10.25 2.87 -13.88
CA ALA A 71 10.48 1.68 -14.70
C ALA A 71 10.61 2.03 -16.20
N GLN A 72 9.83 3.00 -16.70
CA GLN A 72 9.94 3.45 -18.10
C GLN A 72 11.20 4.27 -18.38
N ARG A 73 11.66 5.04 -17.39
CA ARG A 73 12.76 6.01 -17.52
C ARG A 73 13.93 5.64 -16.60
N PHE A 74 14.25 4.35 -16.55
CA PHE A 74 15.12 3.79 -15.53
C PHE A 74 16.49 4.48 -15.42
N GLU A 75 17.12 4.82 -16.55
CA GLU A 75 18.44 5.48 -16.56
C GLU A 75 18.46 6.86 -15.90
N THR A 76 17.33 7.56 -15.90
CA THR A 76 17.18 8.92 -15.35
C THR A 76 16.31 8.96 -14.09
N ALA A 77 15.90 7.80 -13.58
CA ALA A 77 15.05 7.71 -12.40
C ALA A 77 15.77 8.23 -11.14
N ASP A 78 15.05 9.00 -10.32
CA ASP A 78 15.57 9.51 -9.05
C ASP A 78 15.71 8.36 -8.03
N LYS A 79 16.96 7.93 -7.80
CA LYS A 79 17.29 6.86 -6.86
C LYS A 79 16.92 7.19 -5.41
N MET A 80 16.97 8.47 -5.02
CA MET A 80 16.61 8.87 -3.66
C MET A 80 15.09 8.77 -3.46
N LEU A 81 14.31 9.21 -4.46
CA LEU A 81 12.86 9.04 -4.44
C LEU A 81 12.48 7.55 -4.38
N LEU A 82 13.14 6.70 -5.16
CA LEU A 82 12.93 5.25 -5.12
C LEU A 82 13.34 4.63 -3.78
N ALA A 83 14.47 5.05 -3.20
CA ALA A 83 14.93 4.57 -1.89
C ALA A 83 13.93 4.94 -0.78
N ILE A 84 13.40 6.16 -0.78
CA ILE A 84 12.39 6.60 0.19
C ILE A 84 11.08 5.83 -0.02
N THR A 85 10.62 5.73 -1.27
CA THR A 85 9.39 4.99 -1.62
C THR A 85 9.49 3.53 -1.18
N GLY A 86 10.56 2.84 -1.59
CA GLY A 86 10.83 1.46 -1.20
C GLY A 86 11.00 1.29 0.31
N GLY A 87 11.69 2.24 0.97
CA GLY A 87 11.86 2.26 2.42
C GLY A 87 10.55 2.37 3.18
N VAL A 88 9.62 3.24 2.75
CA VAL A 88 8.29 3.38 3.36
C VAL A 88 7.50 2.08 3.25
N PHE A 89 7.45 1.44 2.08
CA PHE A 89 6.78 0.16 1.90
C PHE A 89 7.43 -0.96 2.71
N LEU A 90 8.76 -1.04 2.70
CA LEU A 90 9.51 -2.06 3.43
C LEU A 90 9.26 -1.95 4.93
N LEU A 91 9.44 -0.75 5.50
CA LEU A 91 9.24 -0.51 6.93
C LEU A 91 7.77 -0.72 7.33
N SER A 92 6.81 -0.33 6.49
CA SER A 92 5.39 -0.60 6.73
C SER A 92 5.10 -2.09 6.74
N GLY A 93 5.65 -2.87 5.80
CA GLY A 93 5.51 -4.32 5.77
C GLY A 93 6.16 -5.00 6.98
N VAL A 94 7.36 -4.59 7.38
CA VAL A 94 8.02 -5.08 8.60
C VAL A 94 7.19 -4.76 9.84
N TYR A 95 6.75 -3.51 9.97
CA TYR A 95 5.95 -3.06 11.10
C TYR A 95 4.64 -3.86 11.20
N ASP A 96 3.92 -3.99 10.08
CA ASP A 96 2.68 -4.76 10.00
C ASP A 96 2.91 -6.24 10.36
N ALA A 97 3.97 -6.86 9.84
CA ALA A 97 4.35 -8.22 10.19
C ALA A 97 4.62 -8.38 11.69
N VAL A 98 5.37 -7.46 12.30
CA VAL A 98 5.73 -7.51 13.72
C VAL A 98 4.50 -7.31 14.61
N VAL A 99 3.73 -6.24 14.37
CA VAL A 99 2.58 -5.88 15.21
C VAL A 99 1.47 -6.92 15.12
N THR A 100 1.24 -7.47 13.92
CA THR A 100 0.20 -8.48 13.70
C THR A 100 0.70 -9.91 13.93
N LYS A 101 1.95 -10.08 14.34
CA LYS A 101 2.62 -11.39 14.53
C LYS A 101 2.52 -12.27 13.29
N GLY A 102 2.66 -11.65 12.11
CA GLY A 102 2.60 -12.28 10.80
C GLY A 102 1.20 -12.70 10.36
N ARG A 103 0.14 -12.36 11.11
CA ARG A 103 -1.23 -12.82 10.84
C ARG A 103 -1.96 -11.95 9.82
N HIS A 104 -1.53 -10.71 9.64
CA HIS A 104 -2.16 -9.83 8.66
C HIS A 104 -1.67 -10.16 7.25
N ILE A 105 -2.59 -10.56 6.38
CA ILE A 105 -2.26 -11.03 5.03
C ILE A 105 -1.60 -9.96 4.14
N GLY A 106 -1.66 -8.69 4.52
CA GLY A 106 -1.10 -7.57 3.76
C GLY A 106 0.41 -7.40 3.91
N TRP A 107 1.00 -7.82 5.04
CA TRP A 107 2.41 -7.55 5.32
C TRP A 107 3.38 -8.04 4.24
N PRO A 108 3.21 -9.25 3.63
CA PRO A 108 4.14 -9.73 2.62
C PRO A 108 4.12 -8.88 1.35
N PHE A 109 2.96 -8.33 0.98
CA PHE A 109 2.81 -7.49 -0.20
C PHE A 109 3.56 -6.16 -0.03
N LEU A 110 3.35 -5.48 1.11
CA LEU A 110 4.05 -4.23 1.43
C LEU A 110 5.56 -4.44 1.50
N PHE A 111 5.99 -5.50 2.19
CA PHE A 111 7.40 -5.87 2.31
C PHE A 111 8.03 -6.15 0.94
N ALA A 112 7.35 -6.93 0.09
CA ALA A 112 7.84 -7.27 -1.24
C ALA A 112 7.93 -6.05 -2.17
N ILE A 113 6.96 -5.13 -2.16
CA ILE A 113 7.04 -3.87 -2.91
C ILE A 113 8.31 -3.11 -2.51
N GLY A 114 8.57 -3.00 -1.21
CA GLY A 114 9.75 -2.32 -0.68
C GLY A 114 11.06 -2.97 -1.09
N ILE A 115 11.18 -4.29 -0.91
CA ILE A 115 12.38 -5.05 -1.31
C ILE A 115 12.62 -4.95 -2.82
N LEU A 116 11.60 -5.16 -3.65
CA LEU A 116 11.75 -5.10 -5.10
C LEU A 116 12.25 -3.72 -5.54
N THR A 117 11.71 -2.65 -4.93
CA THR A 117 12.12 -1.27 -5.21
C THR A 117 13.58 -1.01 -4.81
N ILE A 118 14.00 -1.47 -3.63
CA ILE A 118 15.37 -1.26 -3.13
C ILE A 118 16.38 -2.08 -3.92
N ILE A 119 16.09 -3.35 -4.22
CA ILE A 119 16.97 -4.19 -5.04
C ILE A 119 17.09 -3.64 -6.46
N ALA A 120 16.03 -3.03 -7.01
CA ALA A 120 16.08 -2.46 -8.35
C ALA A 120 17.15 -1.38 -8.52
N ILE A 121 17.48 -0.62 -7.47
CA ILE A 121 18.39 0.53 -7.54
C ILE A 121 19.82 0.26 -7.05
N ILE A 122 20.04 -0.91 -6.45
CA ILE A 122 21.37 -1.47 -6.12
C ILE A 122 21.95 -2.11 -7.39
#